data_AF-A0A540NID9-F1
#
_entry.id   AF-A0A540NID9-F1
#
_cell.length_a   1.000
_cell.length_b   1.000
_cell.length_c   1.000
_cell.angle_alpha   90.00
_cell.angle_beta   90.00
_cell.angle_gamma   90.00
#
_symmetry.space_group_name_H-M   'P 1'
#
loop_
_entity.id
_entity.type
_entity.pdbx_description
1 polymer ?
#
loop_
_entity_poly.entity_id
_entity_poly.type
_entity_poly.pdbx_seq_one_letter_code
_entity_poly.pdbx_strand_id
1 'polypeptide(L)' 'MMMASRTPGTPRAKKEKIVVLVCLRPLSKREELAKEQVSWDCLGDNTIVYKPPPHERSAQSTSFTFDN' A
#
# COMPACT_ATOMS: atom_id res chain seq x y z
N MET A 1 -55.67 -19.32 8.72
CA MET A 1 -54.45 -19.07 9.53
C MET A 1 -53.24 -19.46 8.70
N MET A 2 -52.42 -18.50 8.29
CA MET A 2 -51.08 -18.75 7.75
C MET A 2 -50.23 -17.52 8.06
N MET A 3 -49.42 -17.61 9.11
CA MET A 3 -48.42 -16.61 9.45
C MET A 3 -47.19 -16.90 8.61
N ALA A 4 -46.79 -15.98 7.73
CA ALA A 4 -45.54 -16.08 7.00
C ALA A 4 -44.37 -15.99 8.01
N SER A 5 -43.64 -17.09 8.17
CA SER A 5 -42.40 -17.13 8.93
C SER A 5 -41.36 -16.25 8.21
N ARG A 6 -41.12 -15.06 8.74
CA ARG A 6 -39.96 -14.26 8.36
C ARG A 6 -38.73 -14.97 8.91
N THR A 7 -37.98 -15.66 8.04
CA THR A 7 -36.63 -16.09 8.37
C THR A 7 -35.83 -14.85 8.81
N PRO A 8 -35.26 -14.82 10.02
CA PRO A 8 -34.35 -13.76 10.41
C PRO A 8 -33.18 -13.81 9.43
N GLY A 9 -33.13 -12.84 8.53
CA GLY A 9 -32.10 -12.77 7.52
C GLY A 9 -30.73 -12.86 8.18
N THR A 10 -29.94 -13.85 7.79
CA THR A 10 -28.54 -13.98 8.18
C THR A 10 -27.87 -12.61 8.05
N PRO A 11 -27.19 -12.10 9.09
CA PRO A 11 -26.45 -10.85 8.97
C PRO A 11 -25.49 -10.99 7.78
N ARG A 12 -25.67 -10.16 6.75
CA ARG A 12 -24.73 -10.10 5.63
C ARG A 12 -23.35 -9.89 6.23
N ALA A 13 -22.42 -10.83 6.00
CA ALA A 13 -21.03 -10.67 6.40
C ALA A 13 -20.55 -9.31 5.88
N LYS A 14 -20.19 -8.41 6.80
CA LYS A 14 -19.69 -7.09 6.41
C LYS A 14 -18.34 -7.32 5.73
N LYS A 15 -18.20 -6.82 4.50
CA LYS A 15 -16.92 -6.82 3.80
C LYS A 15 -16.03 -5.77 4.47
N GLU A 16 -15.05 -6.24 5.24
CA GLU A 16 -14.05 -5.39 5.87
C GLU A 16 -12.91 -5.10 4.90
N LYS A 17 -12.31 -3.91 5.01
CA LYS A 17 -11.10 -3.55 4.28
C LYS A 17 -9.88 -3.93 5.11
N ILE A 18 -8.84 -4.45 4.46
CA ILE A 18 -7.54 -4.67 5.10
C ILE A 18 -6.82 -3.32 5.12
N VAL A 19 -6.42 -2.87 6.30
CA VAL A 19 -5.56 -1.69 6.46
C VAL A 19 -4.11 -2.11 6.22
N VAL A 20 -3.43 -1.40 5.33
CA VAL A 20 -2.04 -1.65 4.97
C VAL A 20 -1.21 -0.47 5.45
N LEU A 21 -0.16 -0.76 6.23
CA LEU A 21 0.82 0.23 6.66
C LEU A 21 2.14 -0.05 5.96
N VAL A 22 2.74 0.98 5.37
CA VAL A 22 4.06 0.89 4.74
C VAL A 22 5.03 1.77 5.49
N CYS A 23 6.14 1.17 5.94
CA CYS A 23 7.22 1.87 6.62
C CYS A 23 8.45 1.90 5.72
N LEU A 24 8.81 3.09 5.21
CA LEU A 24 10.10 3.28 4.57
C LEU A 24 11.18 3.43 5.63
N ARG A 25 12.29 2.70 5.48
CA ARG A 25 13.48 2.89 6.29
C ARG A 25 14.49 3.78 5.54
N PRO A 26 15.27 4.60 6.24
CA PRO A 26 16.46 5.21 5.65
C PRO A 26 17.41 4.13 5.13
N LEU A 27 18.29 4.50 4.20
CA LEU A 27 19.38 3.63 3.78
C LEU A 27 20.24 3.25 4.98
N SER A 28 20.77 2.03 4.95
CA SER A 28 21.76 1.57 5.90
C SER A 28 23.11 2.18 5.57
N LYS A 29 24.00 2.26 6.56
CA LYS A 29 25.38 2.73 6.36
C LYS A 29 26.12 2.01 5.23
N ARG A 30 25.84 0.72 5.01
CA ARG A 30 26.47 -0.06 3.93
C ARG A 30 26.02 0.44 2.55
N GLU A 31 24.73 0.70 2.39
CA GLU A 31 24.13 1.18 1.13
C GLU A 31 24.56 2.63 0.85
N GLU A 32 24.64 3.47 1.89
CA GLU A 32 25.19 4.82 1.80
C GLU A 32 26.65 4.82 1.33
N LEU A 33 27.49 3.93 1.90
CA LEU A 33 28.89 3.76 1.49
C LEU A 33 29.01 3.26 0.05
N ALA A 34 28.07 2.42 -0.39
CA ALA A 34 27.97 1.96 -1.78
C ALA A 34 27.41 3.03 -2.74
N LYS A 35 27.04 4.21 -2.21
CA LYS A 35 26.40 5.32 -2.95
C LYS A 35 25.12 4.88 -3.67
N GLU A 36 24.39 3.97 -3.03
CA GLU A 36 23.08 3.54 -3.50
C GLU A 36 22.10 4.71 -3.47
N GLN A 37 21.22 4.78 -4.47
CA GLN A 37 20.21 5.82 -4.56
C GLN A 37 18.98 5.43 -3.74
N VAL A 38 18.31 6.43 -3.16
CA VAL A 38 17.03 6.21 -2.49
C VAL A 38 15.95 5.98 -3.55
N SER A 39 15.59 4.72 -3.76
CA SER A 39 14.63 4.32 -4.79
C SER A 39 13.16 4.48 -4.39
N TRP A 40 12.87 4.76 -3.11
CA TRP A 40 11.51 4.91 -2.60
C TRP A 40 11.35 6.22 -1.84
N ASP A 41 10.26 6.92 -2.11
CA ASP A 41 9.93 8.19 -1.47
C ASP A 41 8.51 8.15 -0.90
N CYS A 42 8.27 8.89 0.18
CA CYS A 42 6.94 9.08 0.75
C CYS A 42 6.34 10.38 0.18
N LEU A 43 5.19 10.28 -0.48
CA LEU A 43 4.43 11.43 -0.96
C LEU A 43 3.19 11.59 -0.09
N GLY A 44 3.28 12.46 0.93
CA GLY A 44 2.23 12.61 1.94
C GLY A 44 2.10 11.39 2.85
N ASP A 45 0.92 11.18 3.42
CA ASP A 45 0.72 10.21 4.50
C ASP A 45 0.45 8.78 4.00
N ASN A 46 -0.08 8.63 2.79
CA ASN A 46 -0.60 7.35 2.30
C ASN A 46 -0.11 6.98 0.89
N THR A 47 0.81 7.73 0.31
CA THR A 47 1.33 7.45 -1.03
C THR A 47 2.84 7.25 -0.98
N ILE A 48 3.35 6.21 -1.64
CA ILE A 48 4.79 6.01 -1.86
C ILE A 48 5.08 6.09 -3.36
N VAL A 49 6.29 6.50 -3.71
CA VAL A 49 6.73 6.61 -5.10
C VAL A 49 8.01 5.82 -5.29
N TYR A 50 7.98 4.89 -6.24
CA TYR A 50 9.19 4.24 -6.76
C TYR A 50 9.87 5.18 -7.75
N LYS A 51 11.14 5.50 -7.49
CA LYS A 51 12.02 6.28 -8.34
C LYS A 51 13.18 5.39 -8.78
N PRO A 52 13.11 4.83 -9.99
CA PRO A 52 14.14 3.90 -10.43
C PRO A 52 15.51 4.57 -10.59
N PRO A 53 16.61 3.83 -10.40
CA PRO A 53 17.94 4.33 -10.63
C PRO A 53 18.13 4.80 -12.09
N PRO A 54 18.94 5.84 -12.36
CA PRO A 54 19.11 6.40 -13.70
C PRO A 54 19.61 5.42 -14.77
N HIS A 55 20.24 4.32 -14.36
CA HIS A 55 20.77 3.31 -15.27
C HIS A 55 19.71 2.33 -15.78
N GLU A 56 18.55 2.24 -15.11
CA GLU A 56 17.42 1.43 -15.56
C GLU A 56 16.62 2.18 -16.63
N ARG A 57 17.11 2.12 -17.87
CA ARG A 57 16.56 2.80 -19.07
C ARG A 57 15.06 2.57 -19.33
N SER A 58 14.45 1.56 -18.70
CA SER A 58 13.05 1.17 -18.94
C SER A 58 12.12 1.47 -17.76
N ALA A 59 12.63 1.88 -16.61
CA ALA A 59 11.80 2.01 -15.42
C ALA A 59 11.24 3.44 -15.34
N GLN A 60 9.91 3.54 -15.43
CA GLN A 60 9.19 4.79 -15.16
C GLN A 60 8.90 4.89 -13.66
N SER A 61 8.85 6.10 -13.13
CA SER A 61 8.44 6.33 -11.75
C SER A 61 6.99 5.90 -11.54
N THR A 62 6.72 5.13 -10.49
CA THR A 62 5.38 4.59 -10.20
C THR A 62 4.93 5.03 -8.81
N SER A 63 3.69 5.48 -8.66
CA SER A 63 3.09 5.82 -7.37
C SER A 63 2.13 4.74 -6.90
N PHE A 64 2.09 4.53 -5.58
CA PHE A 64 1.19 3.59 -4.92
C PHE A 64 0.50 4.31 -3.76
N THR A 65 -0.82 4.34 -3.78
CA THR A 65 -1.65 4.98 -2.74
C THR A 65 -2.37 3.92 -1.92
N PHE A 66 -2.33 4.05 -0.59
CA PHE A 66 -2.94 3.16 0.37
C PHE A 66 -4.19 3.82 0.98
N ASP A 67 -5.24 3.02 1.21
CA ASP A 67 -6.45 3.46 1.90
C ASP A 67 -6.11 3.75 3.37
N ASN A 68 -6.41 4.98 3.84
CA ASN A 68 -6.37 5.35 5.26
C ASN A 68 -7.62 4.88 6.01
#